data_AF-A0A924XAB5-F1
#
_entry.id   AF-A0A924XAB5-F1
#
_cell.length_a   1.000
_cell.length_b   1.000
_cell.length_c   1.000
_cell.angle_alpha   90.00
_cell.angle_beta   90.00
_cell.angle_gamma   90.00
#
_symmetry.space_group_name_H-M   'P 1'
#
loop_
_entity.id
_entity.type
_entity.pdbx_description
1 polymer ?
#
loop_
_entity_poly.entity_id
_entity_poly.type
_entity_poly.pdbx_seq_one_letter_code
_entity_poly.pdbx_strand_id
1 'polypeptide(L)' 'MQLNERQAAVVNRLFDGFHGSLTTRMWAKLTHASLATAQRDINDLFTRGVLQAGPGGSKNTHYLLA' A
#
# COMPACT_ATOMS: atom_id res chain seq x y z
N MET A 1 -17.63 -5.85 -0.99
CA MET A 1 -16.24 -5.39 -1.22
C MET A 1 -15.44 -5.80 0.01
N GLN A 2 -14.48 -6.71 -0.13
CA GLN A 2 -13.73 -7.22 1.03
C GLN A 2 -12.24 -7.06 0.75
N LEU A 3 -11.55 -6.31 1.62
CA LEU A 3 -10.10 -6.26 1.66
C LEU A 3 -9.60 -7.57 2.25
N ASN A 4 -8.50 -8.09 1.73
CA ASN A 4 -7.84 -9.21 2.40
C ASN A 4 -7.20 -8.74 3.72
N GLU A 5 -6.93 -9.66 4.65
CA GLU A 5 -6.42 -9.30 5.99
C GLU A 5 -5.12 -8.48 5.92
N ARG A 6 -4.26 -8.77 4.94
CA ARG A 6 -2.99 -8.04 4.74
C ARG A 6 -3.24 -6.59 4.30
N GLN A 7 -4.14 -6.39 3.35
CA GLN A 7 -4.55 -5.08 2.87
C GLN A 7 -5.21 -4.27 3.98
N ALA A 8 -6.16 -4.86 4.70
CA ALA A 8 -6.83 -4.19 5.81
C ALA A 8 -5.83 -3.75 6.90
N ALA A 9 -4.87 -4.61 7.26
CA ALA A 9 -3.87 -4.28 8.26
C ALA A 9 -2.99 -3.09 7.88
N VAL A 10 -2.58 -2.98 6.61
CA VAL A 10 -1.76 -1.86 6.14
C VAL A 10 -2.60 -0.59 5.97
N VAL A 11 -3.81 -0.70 5.41
CA VAL A 11 -4.72 0.43 5.24
C VAL A 11 -5.09 1.05 6.58
N ASN A 12 -5.42 0.25 7.60
CA ASN A 12 -5.69 0.76 8.95
C ASN A 12 -4.49 1.53 9.52
N ARG A 13 -3.27 1.03 9.31
CA ARG A 13 -2.05 1.75 9.73
C ARG A 13 -1.85 3.07 8.99
N LEU A 14 -2.25 3.15 7.71
CA LEU A 14 -2.24 4.40 6.96
C LEU A 14 -3.23 5.41 7.54
N PHE A 15 -4.41 4.95 7.96
CA PHE A 15 -5.42 5.78 8.64
C PHE A 15 -4.97 6.28 10.01
N ASP A 16 -4.18 5.49 10.76
CA ASP A 16 -3.68 5.86 12.10
C ASP A 16 -2.61 6.97 12.10
N GLY A 17 -2.36 7.63 10.95
CA GLY A 17 -1.41 8.73 10.83
C GLY A 17 -0.02 8.25 10.44
N PHE A 18 0.05 7.40 9.40
CA PHE A 18 1.33 6.92 8.88
C PHE A 18 2.21 8.06 8.38
N HIS A 19 3.24 8.40 9.15
CA HIS A 19 4.23 9.39 8.78
C HIS A 19 5.33 8.75 7.94
N GLY A 20 5.21 8.92 6.63
CA GLY A 20 6.25 8.52 5.69
C GLY A 20 5.68 7.93 4.42
N SER A 21 6.58 7.29 3.70
CA SER A 21 6.40 6.88 2.33
C SER A 21 6.16 5.38 2.25
N LEU A 22 4.91 4.96 2.02
CA LEU A 22 4.61 3.54 1.87
C LEU A 22 5.19 3.04 0.55
N THR A 23 6.12 2.09 0.63
CA THR A 23 6.74 1.45 -0.54
C THR A 23 6.38 -0.04 -0.58
N THR A 24 6.48 -0.69 -1.75
CA THR A 24 6.22 -2.13 -1.88
C THR A 24 7.10 -2.97 -0.94
N ARG A 25 8.34 -2.54 -0.69
CA ARG A 25 9.27 -3.24 0.20
C ARG A 25 8.86 -3.09 1.68
N MET A 26 8.28 -1.96 2.06
CA MET A 26 7.70 -1.78 3.39
C MET A 26 6.42 -2.59 3.56
N TRP A 27 5.56 -2.61 2.56
CA TRP A 27 4.36 -3.46 2.52
C TRP A 27 4.72 -4.93 2.75
N ALA A 28 5.68 -5.45 1.97
CA ALA A 28 6.17 -6.82 2.10
C ALA A 28 6.65 -7.15 3.52
N LYS A 29 7.36 -6.21 4.17
CA LYS A 29 7.80 -6.36 5.57
C LYS A 29 6.63 -6.34 6.56
N LEU A 30 5.65 -5.46 6.38
CA LEU A 30 4.50 -5.32 7.27
C LEU A 30 3.54 -6.50 7.19
N THR A 31 3.38 -7.09 6.00
CA THR A 31 2.43 -8.18 5.76
C THR A 31 3.09 -9.55 5.69
N HIS A 32 4.40 -9.65 5.96
CA HIS A 32 5.20 -10.86 5.79
C HIS A 32 5.01 -11.54 4.42
N ALA A 33 4.82 -10.75 3.37
CA ALA A 33 4.55 -11.23 2.02
C ALA A 33 5.77 -11.06 1.12
N SER A 34 5.81 -11.80 0.01
CA SER A 34 6.83 -11.57 -1.02
C SER A 34 6.62 -10.21 -1.69
N LEU A 35 7.68 -9.65 -2.28
CA LEU A 35 7.57 -8.40 -3.05
C LEU A 35 6.54 -8.50 -4.18
N ALA A 36 6.44 -9.65 -4.84
CA ALA A 36 5.46 -9.89 -5.89
C ALA A 36 4.02 -9.88 -5.35
N THR A 37 3.78 -10.49 -4.19
CA THR A 37 2.46 -10.47 -3.54
C THR A 37 2.12 -9.06 -3.05
N ALA A 38 3.06 -8.36 -2.43
CA ALA A 38 2.89 -6.97 -2.00
C ALA A 38 2.54 -6.04 -3.17
N GLN A 39 3.22 -6.20 -4.31
CA GLN A 39 2.92 -5.41 -5.51
C GLN A 39 1.50 -5.68 -6.04
N ARG A 40 1.03 -6.94 -6.01
CA ARG A 40 -0.36 -7.27 -6.37
C ARG A 40 -1.36 -6.65 -5.40
N ASP A 41 -1.12 -6.77 -4.10
CA ASP A 41 -2.00 -6.20 -3.07
C ASP A 41 -2.14 -4.69 -3.24
N ILE A 42 -1.03 -3.98 -3.52
CA ILE A 42 -1.01 -2.55 -3.80
C ILE A 42 -1.74 -2.20 -5.09
N ASN A 43 -1.46 -2.91 -6.19
CA ASN A 43 -2.11 -2.66 -7.48
C ASN A 43 -3.64 -2.88 -7.41
N ASP A 44 -4.08 -3.88 -6.65
CA ASP A 44 -5.50 -4.13 -6.40
C ASP A 44 -6.15 -2.96 -5.64
N LEU A 45 -5.48 -2.42 -4.62
CA LEU A 45 -5.96 -1.23 -3.91
C LEU A 45 -5.95 0.05 -4.77
N PHE A 46 -4.99 0.16 -5.68
CA PHE A 46 -4.93 1.25 -6.65
C PHE A 46 -6.09 1.20 -7.64
N THR A 47 -6.35 0.01 -8.19
CA THR A 47 -7.48 -0.24 -9.11
C THR A 47 -8.82 0.01 -8.42
N ARG A 48 -8.90 -0.23 -7.11
CA ARG A 48 -10.09 0.05 -6.28
C ARG A 48 -10.21 1.50 -5.85
N GLY A 49 -9.22 2.35 -6.14
CA GLY A 49 -9.20 3.75 -5.72
C GLY A 49 -9.00 3.94 -4.21
N VAL A 50 -8.50 2.94 -3.49
CA VAL A 50 -8.18 3.05 -2.04
C VAL A 50 -6.82 3.72 -1.84
N LEU A 51 -5.88 3.47 -2.75
CA LEU A 51 -4.55 4.08 -2.76
C LEU A 51 -4.36 4.93 -4.01
N GLN A 52 -3.71 6.07 -3.87
CA GLN A 52 -3.22 6.89 -4.97
C GLN A 52 -1.70 6.99 -4.95
N ALA A 53 -1.10 7.18 -6.13
CA ALA A 53 0.31 7.47 -6.24
C ALA A 53 0.53 8.91 -5.80
N GLY A 54 1.41 9.12 -4.83
CA GLY A 54 1.81 10.44 -4.39
C GLY A 54 2.53 11.23 -5.50
N PRO A 55 2.56 12.57 -5.38
CA PRO A 55 3.22 13.43 -6.35
C PRO A 55 4.74 13.16 -6.34
N GLY A 56 5.27 12.56 -7.41
CA GLY A 56 6.68 12.16 -7.49
C GLY A 56 6.89 10.94 -8.37
N GLY A 57 6.49 11.03 -9.64
CA GLY A 57 6.63 9.94 -10.59
C GLY A 57 8.07 9.41 -10.67
N SER A 58 8.18 8.07 -10.73
CA SER A 58 9.38 7.27 -10.99
C SER A 58 10.33 7.01 -9.81
N LYS A 59 10.51 5.71 -9.54
CA LYS A 59 11.47 5.02 -8.64
C LYS A 59 11.22 5.09 -7.13
N ASN A 60 10.46 6.04 -6.61
CA ASN A 60 10.04 6.10 -5.20
C ASN A 60 8.53 6.38 -5.09
N THR A 61 7.70 5.50 -5.67
CA THR A 61 6.25 5.63 -5.54
C THR A 61 5.86 5.56 -4.07
N HIS A 62 5.29 6.64 -3.55
CA HIS A 62 4.78 6.75 -2.20
C HIS A 62 3.27 6.70 -2.29
N TYR A 63 2.64 5.71 -1.65
CA TYR A 63 1.18 5.57 -1.70
C TYR A 63 0.53 6.44 -0.64
N LEU A 64 -0.46 7.23 -1.04
CA LEU A 64 -1.31 8.02 -0.17
C LEU A 64 -2.73 7.42 -0.16
N LEU A 65 -3.46 7.61 0.93
CA LEU A 65 -4.90 7.34 0.95
C LEU A 65 -5.60 8.35 0.03
N ALA A 66 -6.49 7.84 -0.81
CA ALA A 66 -7.30 8.61 -1.76
C ALA A 66 -8.41 9.41 -1.06
#